data_AF-X1L591-F1
#
_entry.id   AF-X1L591-F1
#
_cell.length_a   1.000
_cell.length_b   1.000
_cell.length_c   1.000
_cell.angle_alpha   90.00
_cell.angle_beta   90.00
_cell.angle_gamma   90.00
#
_symmetry.space_group_name_H-M   'P 1'
#
loop_
_entity.id
_entity.type
_entity.pdbx_description
1 polymer ?
#
loop_
_entity_poly.entity_id
_entity_poly.type
_entity_poly.pdbx_seq_one_letter_code
_entity_poly.pdbx_strand_id
1 'polypeptide(L)'
;MGYKSPLNMFPADRWRQNFFIGAGGVLAYDDKVLGMDPIAYWPLSETSGLVANCLVNPAQNGVYTGVTLGQPGIGDGNTAPYFDGTNDYVDVLTAAFIAAYNGSE
;
A
#
# COMPACT_ATOMS: atom_id res chain seq x y z
N MET A 1 -47.57 -30.15 -8.88
CA MET A 1 -46.59 -29.06 -8.66
C MET A 1 -45.37 -29.33 -9.53
N GLY A 2 -45.30 -28.77 -10.74
CA GLY A 2 -44.13 -28.87 -11.62
C GLY A 2 -43.21 -27.67 -11.41
N TYR A 3 -41.93 -27.91 -11.16
CA TYR A 3 -40.92 -26.84 -11.08
C TYR A 3 -40.67 -26.26 -12.48
N LYS A 4 -40.85 -24.94 -12.63
CA LYS A 4 -40.52 -24.20 -13.84
C LYS A 4 -39.00 -24.10 -13.99
N SER A 5 -38.53 -24.33 -15.21
CA SER A 5 -37.15 -24.21 -15.69
C SER A 5 -36.49 -22.87 -15.35
N PRO A 6 -35.15 -22.80 -15.14
CA PRO A 6 -34.48 -21.53 -14.89
C PRO A 6 -34.49 -20.65 -16.14
N LEU A 7 -35.05 -19.45 -15.98
CA LEU A 7 -35.05 -18.40 -16.98
C LEU A 7 -33.62 -17.85 -17.15
N ASN A 8 -33.08 -18.02 -18.34
CA ASN A 8 -32.22 -17.08 -19.06
C ASN A 8 -31.17 -16.31 -18.22
N MET A 9 -29.93 -16.76 -18.32
CA MET A 9 -28.70 -16.05 -17.97
C MET A 9 -28.65 -14.70 -18.72
N PHE A 10 -28.84 -13.59 -18.01
CA PHE A 10 -28.62 -12.24 -18.54
C PHE A 10 -27.11 -11.95 -18.61
N PRO A 11 -26.62 -11.22 -19.63
CA PRO A 11 -25.22 -10.91 -19.81
C PRO A 11 -24.80 -9.80 -18.83
N ALA A 12 -24.45 -10.17 -17.60
CA ALA A 12 -23.96 -9.25 -16.57
C ALA A 12 -22.55 -9.62 -16.06
N ASP A 13 -21.85 -10.51 -16.77
CA ASP A 13 -20.59 -11.10 -16.32
C ASP A 13 -19.36 -10.23 -16.67
N ARG A 14 -19.51 -8.90 -16.60
CA ARG A 14 -18.43 -7.94 -16.89
C ARG A 14 -18.08 -7.04 -15.69
N TRP A 15 -18.57 -7.34 -14.48
CA TRP A 15 -18.30 -6.54 -13.28
C TRP A 15 -17.66 -7.31 -12.12
N ARG A 16 -17.13 -8.52 -12.36
CA ARG A 16 -16.36 -9.28 -11.36
C ARG A 16 -14.91 -9.46 -11.77
N GLN A 17 -14.20 -8.35 -11.97
CA GLN A 17 -12.76 -8.37 -11.77
C GLN A 17 -12.46 -7.52 -10.54
N ASN A 18 -11.80 -8.16 -9.57
CA ASN A 18 -11.36 -7.66 -8.27
C ASN A 18 -12.39 -7.72 -7.12
N PHE A 19 -13.14 -8.82 -7.01
CA PHE A 19 -13.73 -9.21 -5.71
C PHE A 19 -12.95 -10.40 -5.14
N PHE A 20 -11.84 -10.11 -4.46
CA PHE A 20 -11.18 -11.06 -3.58
C PHE A 20 -11.79 -10.91 -2.19
N ILE A 21 -12.62 -11.88 -1.78
CA ILE A 21 -13.14 -11.99 -0.41
C ILE A 21 -12.36 -13.05 0.36
N GLY A 22 -11.42 -12.61 1.18
CA GLY A 22 -11.10 -13.30 2.43
C GLY A 22 -11.93 -12.66 3.53
N ALA A 23 -13.06 -13.29 3.90
CA ALA A 23 -13.93 -12.95 5.04
C ALA A 23 -14.33 -11.45 5.20
N GLY A 24 -15.48 -11.04 4.63
CA GLY A 24 -16.14 -9.77 5.01
C GLY A 24 -15.31 -8.50 4.80
N GLY A 25 -14.53 -8.47 3.71
CA GLY A 25 -13.26 -7.76 3.57
C GLY A 25 -13.26 -6.25 3.84
N VAL A 26 -12.79 -5.88 5.02
CA VAL A 26 -12.11 -4.59 5.23
C VAL A 26 -10.85 -4.63 4.37
N LEU A 27 -10.72 -3.73 3.39
CA LEU A 27 -9.45 -3.57 2.65
C LEU A 27 -8.34 -3.25 3.65
N ALA A 28 -7.14 -3.80 3.46
CA ALA A 28 -5.99 -3.43 4.25
C ALA A 28 -5.77 -1.91 4.14
N TYR A 29 -5.15 -1.30 5.15
CA TYR A 29 -4.94 0.15 5.15
C TYR A 29 -4.17 0.59 3.89
N ASP A 30 -3.16 -0.16 3.48
CA ASP A 30 -2.38 0.11 2.27
C ASP A 30 -3.25 0.12 1.00
N ASP A 31 -4.18 -0.84 0.86
CA ASP A 31 -5.13 -0.87 -0.27
C ASP A 31 -6.04 0.36 -0.29
N LYS A 32 -6.43 0.86 0.90
CA LYS A 32 -7.24 2.09 0.99
C LYS A 32 -6.44 3.31 0.54
N VAL A 33 -5.17 3.42 0.94
CA VAL A 33 -4.28 4.52 0.54
C VAL A 33 -3.99 4.46 -0.95
N LEU A 34 -3.63 3.29 -1.48
CA LEU A 34 -3.35 3.10 -2.90
C LEU A 34 -4.59 3.36 -3.77
N GLY A 35 -5.80 3.11 -3.26
CA GLY A 35 -7.04 3.44 -3.94
C GLY A 35 -7.38 4.93 -4.03
N MET A 36 -6.58 5.81 -3.40
CA MET A 36 -6.69 7.27 -3.52
C MET A 36 -5.73 7.85 -4.57
N ASP A 37 -5.06 7.00 -5.35
CA ASP A 37 -4.09 7.37 -6.38
C ASP A 37 -2.99 8.36 -5.90
N PRO A 38 -2.29 8.09 -4.78
CA PRO A 38 -1.23 8.96 -4.31
C PRO A 38 -0.03 8.94 -5.26
N ILE A 39 0.70 10.05 -5.37
CA ILE A 39 1.92 10.11 -6.19
C ILE A 39 3.09 9.27 -5.62
N ALA A 40 3.05 8.95 -4.33
CA ALA A 40 3.96 8.05 -3.63
C ALA A 40 3.36 7.63 -2.27
N TYR A 41 3.75 6.45 -1.77
CA TYR A 41 3.35 5.97 -0.44
C TYR A 41 4.42 5.04 0.15
N TRP A 42 4.99 5.44 1.29
CA TRP A 42 5.94 4.65 2.07
C TRP A 42 5.29 4.28 3.41
N PRO A 43 4.86 3.02 3.61
CA PRO A 43 4.22 2.58 4.85
C PRO A 43 5.20 2.48 6.03
N LEU A 44 6.51 2.42 5.75
CA LEU A 44 7.59 2.28 6.73
C LEU A 44 7.42 1.03 7.62
N SER A 45 7.07 -0.09 7.02
CA SER A 45 6.77 -1.35 7.73
C SER A 45 7.89 -2.39 7.63
N GLU A 46 9.09 -1.99 7.20
CA GLU A 46 10.23 -2.88 7.01
C GLU A 46 10.81 -3.43 8.32
N THR A 47 11.10 -4.73 8.33
CA THR A 47 11.71 -5.43 9.48
C THR A 47 13.22 -5.21 9.57
N SER A 48 13.89 -4.94 8.46
CA SER A 48 15.34 -4.79 8.36
C SER A 48 15.75 -4.20 7.00
N GLY A 49 17.04 -3.85 6.86
CA GLY A 49 17.62 -3.34 5.63
C GLY A 49 17.79 -1.83 5.64
N LEU A 50 18.02 -1.25 4.46
CA LEU A 50 18.26 0.18 4.27
C LEU A 50 17.26 0.83 3.32
N VAL A 51 16.29 0.09 2.80
CA VAL A 51 15.37 0.56 1.77
C VAL A 51 13.99 0.77 2.37
N ALA A 52 13.45 1.98 2.26
CA ALA A 52 12.04 2.27 2.53
C ALA A 52 11.26 2.03 1.24
N ASN A 53 10.36 1.04 1.22
CA ASN A 53 9.67 0.66 0.00
C ASN A 53 8.54 1.65 -0.32
N CYS A 54 8.52 2.17 -1.55
CA CYS A 54 7.36 2.88 -2.07
C CYS A 54 6.40 1.87 -2.70
N LEU A 55 5.17 1.81 -2.21
CA LEU A 55 4.15 0.90 -2.74
C LEU A 55 3.49 1.39 -4.02
N VAL A 56 3.69 2.66 -4.40
CA VAL A 56 3.21 3.22 -5.67
C VAL A 56 4.16 2.87 -6.82
N ASN A 57 5.46 3.12 -6.63
CA ASN A 57 6.47 2.85 -7.64
C ASN A 57 7.83 2.53 -6.98
N PRO A 58 8.40 1.33 -7.20
CA PRO A 58 9.71 0.97 -6.63
C PRO A 58 10.87 1.89 -7.03
N ALA A 59 10.77 2.62 -8.14
CA ALA A 59 11.77 3.62 -8.52
C ALA A 59 11.79 4.83 -7.56
N GLN A 60 10.78 4.97 -6.71
CA GLN A 60 10.67 5.96 -5.64
C GLN A 60 11.07 5.40 -4.28
N ASN A 61 11.68 4.20 -4.21
CA ASN A 61 12.16 3.67 -2.94
C ASN A 61 13.11 4.65 -2.24
N GLY A 62 12.87 4.86 -0.95
CA GLY A 62 13.71 5.69 -0.10
C GLY A 62 14.86 4.93 0.54
N VAL A 63 15.74 5.65 1.22
CA VAL A 63 16.90 5.10 1.92
C VAL A 63 16.89 5.51 3.39
N TYR A 64 16.93 4.53 4.28
CA TYR A 64 17.08 4.73 5.73
C TYR A 64 18.53 5.10 6.08
N THR A 65 18.70 6.08 6.97
CA THR A 65 19.99 6.44 7.60
C THR A 65 19.80 6.53 9.10
N GLY A 66 20.62 5.82 9.89
CA GLY A 66 20.60 5.83 11.37
C GLY A 66 19.45 5.05 12.03
N VAL A 67 18.34 4.88 11.32
CA VAL A 67 17.09 4.27 11.81
C VAL A 67 17.26 2.82 12.25
N THR A 68 16.70 2.47 13.41
CA THR A 68 16.52 1.08 13.86
C THR A 68 15.17 0.54 13.38
N LEU A 69 15.18 -0.43 12.48
CA LEU A 69 13.95 -1.03 11.90
C LEU A 69 13.37 -2.17 12.74
N GLY A 70 12.18 -2.63 12.36
CA GLY A 70 11.55 -3.81 12.94
C GLY A 70 11.02 -3.64 14.36
N GLN A 71 10.79 -2.41 14.83
CA GLN A 71 10.17 -2.19 16.13
C GLN A 71 8.67 -2.53 16.10
N PRO A 72 8.06 -2.84 17.26
CA PRO A 72 6.61 -2.98 17.34
C PRO A 72 5.91 -1.73 16.81
N GLY A 73 5.01 -1.91 15.84
CA GLY A 73 4.15 -0.83 15.34
C GLY A 73 2.98 -0.53 16.29
N ILE A 74 1.90 0.02 15.73
CA ILE A 74 0.72 0.43 16.50
C ILE A 74 -0.20 -0.74 16.90
N GLY A 75 0.20 -1.98 16.63
CA GLY A 75 -0.61 -3.18 16.86
C GLY A 75 -1.49 -3.59 15.68
N ASP A 76 -1.24 -3.03 14.49
CA ASP A 76 -1.90 -3.36 13.22
C ASP A 76 -1.26 -4.56 12.49
N GLY A 77 -0.23 -5.16 13.08
CA GLY A 77 0.55 -6.25 12.48
C GLY A 77 1.76 -5.79 11.67
N ASN A 78 1.93 -4.48 11.46
CA ASN A 78 3.11 -3.91 10.83
C ASN A 78 4.20 -3.59 11.86
N THR A 79 5.45 -3.57 11.40
CA THR A 79 6.55 -3.01 12.18
C THR A 79 6.64 -1.50 11.97
N ALA A 80 7.45 -0.82 12.78
CA ALA A 80 7.75 0.59 12.62
C ALA A 80 9.26 0.85 12.74
N PRO A 81 9.79 1.88 12.06
CA PRO A 81 11.10 2.43 12.34
C PRO A 81 11.13 3.14 13.70
N TYR A 82 12.26 3.05 14.39
CA TYR A 82 12.58 3.91 15.52
C TYR A 82 13.57 4.98 15.08
N PHE A 83 13.13 6.24 15.24
CA PHE A 83 13.94 7.44 15.05
C PHE A 83 14.33 7.98 16.42
N ASP A 84 15.63 7.99 16.72
CA ASP A 84 16.16 8.34 18.05
C ASP A 84 16.21 9.86 18.32
N GLY A 85 16.04 10.68 17.27
CA GLY A 85 16.08 12.14 17.33
C GLY A 85 17.48 12.76 17.18
N THR A 86 18.50 11.97 16.85
CA THR A 86 19.90 12.42 16.68
C THR A 86 20.22 12.75 15.23
N ASN A 87 20.18 11.75 14.35
CA ASN A 87 20.56 11.88 12.94
C ASN A 87 19.79 10.91 12.02
N ASP A 88 18.65 10.42 12.49
CA ASP A 88 17.84 9.42 11.81
C ASP A 88 16.91 10.06 10.78
N TYR A 89 16.91 9.56 9.54
CA TYR A 89 15.99 10.01 8.49
C TYR A 89 15.76 8.96 7.40
N VAL A 90 14.74 9.21 6.57
CA VAL A 90 14.48 8.50 5.32
C VAL A 90 14.64 9.48 4.16
N ASP A 91 15.62 9.25 3.30
CA ASP A 91 15.76 10.02 2.06
C ASP A 91 14.87 9.42 0.98
N VAL A 92 13.81 10.14 0.61
CA VAL A 92 12.85 9.74 -0.43
C VAL A 92 13.03 10.51 -1.74
N LEU A 93 14.02 11.43 -1.79
CA LEU A 93 14.20 12.36 -2.89
C LEU A 93 14.87 11.70 -4.11
N THR A 94 14.13 10.81 -4.75
CA THR A 94 14.54 10.14 -5.97
C THR A 94 14.19 10.95 -7.23
N ALA A 95 14.89 10.71 -8.32
CA ALA A 95 14.54 11.31 -9.62
C ALA A 95 13.11 10.94 -10.07
N ALA A 96 12.65 9.73 -9.74
CA ALA A 96 11.28 9.29 -10.04
C ALA A 96 10.23 10.03 -9.21
N PHE A 97 10.51 10.30 -7.93
CA PHE A 97 9.61 11.08 -7.08
C PHE A 97 9.54 12.54 -7.55
N ILE A 98 10.68 13.16 -7.85
CA ILE A 98 10.74 14.51 -8.40
C ILE A 98 9.97 14.60 -9.72
N ALA A 99 10.12 13.62 -10.62
CA ALA A 99 9.42 13.62 -11.91
C ALA A 99 7.90 13.41 -11.80
N ALA A 100 7.45 12.72 -10.73
CA ALA A 100 6.02 12.54 -10.46
C ALA A 100 5.38 13.82 -9.89
N TYR A 101 6.17 14.68 -9.24
CA TYR A 101 5.70 15.94 -8.68
C TYR A 101 5.41 16.97 -9.77
N ASN A 102 4.15 17.41 -9.86
CA ASN A 102 3.64 18.40 -10.81
C ASN A 102 3.14 19.69 -10.13
N GLY A 103 3.20 19.78 -8.79
CA GLY A 103 2.83 20.97 -8.01
C GLY A 103 1.33 21.17 -7.81
N SER A 104 0.51 20.18 -8.14
CA SER A 104 -0.97 20.19 -8.02
C SER A 104 -1.52 18.97 -7.27
N GLU A 105 -0.66 18.27 -6.54
CA GLU A 105 -0.99 17.22 -5.58
C GLU A 105 -1.92 17.71 -4.47
#